data_AF-A0A1C0VU80-F1
#
_entry.id   AF-A0A1C0VU80-F1
#
_cell.length_a   1.000
_cell.length_b   1.000
_cell.length_c   1.000
_cell.angle_alpha   90.00
_cell.angle_beta   90.00
_cell.angle_gamma   90.00
#
_symmetry.space_group_name_H-M   'P 1'
#
loop_
_entity.id
_entity.type
_entity.pdbx_description
1 polymer ?
#
loop_
_entity_poly.entity_id
_entity_poly.type
_entity_poly.pdbx_seq_one_letter_code
_entity_poly.pdbx_strand_id
1 'polypeptide(L)' 'MNYRYSLLIQWSEVDKLYLVTLPEFAELAMQPCTYGKTYEEAIANAQEAIAGYLDYCQEEGLIPPSPTLIAA' A
#
# COMPACT_ATOMS: atom_id res chain seq x y z
N MET A 1 3.41 11.16 7.45
CA MET A 1 3.70 9.99 8.31
C MET A 1 4.91 9.22 7.77
N ASN A 2 5.65 8.50 8.60
CA ASN A 2 6.77 7.66 8.16
C ASN A 2 6.39 6.18 8.33
N TYR A 3 5.76 5.61 7.29
CA TYR A 3 5.43 4.19 7.23
C TYR A 3 6.61 3.41 6.65
N ARG A 4 6.85 2.21 7.18
CA ARG A 4 7.98 1.35 6.78
C ARG A 4 7.54 0.12 5.96
N TYR A 5 6.33 0.16 5.40
CA TYR A 5 5.80 -0.92 4.57
C TYR A 5 6.39 -0.87 3.17
N SER A 6 6.47 -2.05 2.55
CA SER A 6 6.94 -2.17 1.17
C SER A 6 5.88 -1.68 0.19
N LEU A 7 6.29 -0.93 -0.82
CA LEU A 7 5.43 -0.55 -1.95
C LEU A 7 5.98 -1.23 -3.21
N LEU A 8 5.18 -2.11 -3.81
CA LEU A 8 5.43 -2.62 -5.16
C LEU A 8 4.64 -1.77 -6.15
N ILE A 9 5.34 -0.97 -6.94
CA ILE A 9 4.74 -0.09 -7.94
C ILE A 9 5.03 -0.64 -9.34
N GLN A 10 3.98 -0.93 -10.11
CA GLN A 10 4.09 -1.53 -11.43
C GLN A 10 3.27 -0.75 -12.45
N TRP A 11 3.83 -0.53 -13.64
CA TRP A 11 3.09 0.11 -14.73
C TRP A 11 2.12 -0.89 -15.39
N SER A 12 0.85 -0.51 -15.51
CA SER A 12 -0.15 -1.23 -16.30
C SER A 12 -0.23 -0.64 -17.71
N GLU A 13 0.09 -1.45 -18.71
CA GLU A 13 -0.06 -1.07 -20.11
C GLU A 13 -1.53 -0.89 -20.53
N VAL A 14 -2.46 -1.62 -19.88
CA VAL A 14 -3.89 -1.58 -20.20
C VAL A 14 -4.53 -0.33 -19.61
N ASP A 15 -4.23 -0.03 -18.36
CA ASP A 15 -4.84 1.09 -17.62
C ASP A 15 -4.10 2.41 -17.82
N LYS A 16 -2.85 2.36 -18.30
CA LYS A 16 -1.93 3.51 -18.40
C LYS A 16 -1.74 4.22 -17.05
N LEU A 17 -1.60 3.41 -16.00
CA LEU A 17 -1.45 3.83 -14.61
C LEU A 17 -0.34 3.01 -13.93
N TYR A 18 0.30 3.62 -12.94
CA TYR A 18 1.08 2.89 -11.95
C TYR A 18 0.13 2.29 -10.93
N LEU A 19 0.09 0.96 -10.87
CA LEU A 19 -0.65 0.20 -9.87
C LEU A 19 0.25 -0.05 -8.67
N VAL A 20 -0.31 0.10 -7.47
CA VAL A 20 0.42 -0.11 -6.22
C VAL A 20 -0.12 -1.34 -5.50
N THR A 21 0.79 -2.24 -5.18
CA THR A 21 0.55 -3.38 -4.29
C THR A 21 1.29 -3.15 -2.98
N LEU A 22 0.61 -3.43 -1.87
CA LEU A 22 1.18 -3.44 -0.52
C LEU A 22 1.24 -4.92 -0.06
N PRO A 23 2.38 -5.61 -0.24
CA PRO A 23 2.47 -7.05 0.00
C PRO A 23 2.07 -7.45 1.43
N GLU A 24 2.49 -6.66 2.42
CA GLU A 24 2.15 -6.87 3.82
C GLU A 24 0.64 -6.79 4.11
N PHE A 25 -0.13 -6.14 3.24
CA PHE A 25 -1.58 -5.95 3.38
C PHE A 25 -2.40 -6.91 2.51
N ALA A 26 -1.77 -7.88 1.83
CA ALA A 26 -2.46 -8.76 0.88
C ALA A 26 -3.58 -9.62 1.52
N GLU A 27 -3.49 -9.92 2.82
CA GLU A 27 -4.55 -10.63 3.56
C GLU A 27 -5.65 -9.69 4.08
N LEU A 28 -5.39 -8.39 4.16
CA LEU A 28 -6.32 -7.39 4.68
C LEU A 28 -7.10 -6.67 3.56
N ALA A 29 -6.48 -6.46 2.41
CA ALA A 29 -7.04 -5.67 1.32
C ALA A 29 -6.77 -6.31 -0.04
N MET A 30 -7.74 -6.16 -0.95
CA MET A 30 -7.56 -6.55 -2.35
C MET A 30 -6.42 -5.75 -3.00
N GLN A 31 -5.64 -6.43 -3.83
CA GLN A 31 -4.49 -5.87 -4.52
C GLN A 31 -4.72 -5.88 -6.05
N PRO A 32 -4.20 -4.90 -6.80
CA PRO A 32 -3.53 -3.68 -6.33
C PRO A 32 -4.50 -2.77 -5.56
N CYS A 33 -4.04 -2.22 -4.44
CA CYS A 33 -4.88 -1.49 -3.50
C CYS A 33 -5.15 -0.04 -3.93
N THR A 34 -4.29 0.52 -4.75
CA THR A 34 -4.44 1.88 -5.28
C THR A 34 -3.63 2.04 -6.57
N TYR A 35 -3.71 3.23 -7.18
CA TYR A 35 -3.02 3.57 -8.42
C TYR A 35 -2.60 5.04 -8.44
N GLY A 36 -1.77 5.42 -9.40
CA GLY A 36 -1.46 6.80 -9.73
C GLY A 36 -0.98 6.98 -11.17
N LYS A 37 -1.10 8.18 -11.71
CA LYS A 37 -0.61 8.55 -13.06
C LYS A 37 0.89 8.79 -13.09
N THR A 38 1.46 9.16 -11.94
CA THR A 38 2.89 9.36 -11.73
C THR A 38 3.34 8.53 -10.53
N TYR A 39 4.65 8.38 -10.35
CA TYR A 39 5.19 7.74 -9.16
C TYR A 39 4.79 8.50 -7.89
N GLU A 40 4.85 9.84 -7.92
CA GLU A 40 4.49 10.69 -6.79
C GLU A 40 3.02 10.54 -6.41
N GLU A 41 2.11 10.50 -7.38
CA GLU A 41 0.68 10.26 -7.12
C GLU A 41 0.44 8.85 -6.57
N ALA A 42 1.10 7.83 -7.15
CA ALA A 42 0.98 6.46 -6.69
C ALA A 42 1.48 6.29 -5.24
N ILE A 43 2.61 6.91 -4.90
CA ILE A 43 3.18 6.90 -3.54
C ILE A 43 2.27 7.65 -2.56
N ALA A 44 1.74 8.82 -2.94
CA ALA A 44 0.83 9.59 -2.08
C ALA A 44 -0.44 8.78 -1.77
N ASN A 45 -1.07 8.23 -2.81
CA ASN A 45 -2.27 7.41 -2.64
C ASN A 45 -2.00 6.14 -1.82
N ALA A 46 -0.81 5.55 -1.94
CA ALA A 46 -0.40 4.40 -1.13
C ALA A 46 -0.25 4.76 0.35
N GLN A 47 0.31 5.93 0.66
CA GLN A 47 0.42 6.41 2.05
C GLN A 47 -0.96 6.67 2.67
N GLU A 48 -1.90 7.20 1.90
CA GLU A 48 -3.30 7.36 2.33
C GLU A 48 -3.97 6.00 2.54
N ALA A 49 -3.78 5.05 1.63
CA ALA A 49 -4.31 3.69 1.77
C ALA A 49 -3.75 2.98 3.02
N ILE A 50 -2.44 3.07 3.27
CA ILE A 50 -1.83 2.55 4.51
C ILE A 50 -2.48 3.17 5.75
N ALA A 51 -2.69 4.49 5.75
CA ALA A 51 -3.33 5.16 6.88
C ALA A 51 -4.75 4.60 7.13
N GLY A 52 -5.55 4.45 6.07
CA GLY A 52 -6.89 3.90 6.15
C GLY A 52 -6.92 2.44 6.62
N TYR A 53 -5.97 1.61 6.19
CA TYR A 53 -5.90 0.22 6.64
C TYR A 53 -5.50 0.10 8.12
N LEU A 54 -4.60 0.97 8.59
CA LEU A 54 -4.22 0.98 10.00
C LEU A 54 -5.37 1.46 10.89
N ASP A 55 -6.12 2.46 10.43
CA ASP A 55 -7.32 2.96 11.10
C ASP A 55 -8.39 1.86 11.19
N TYR A 56 -8.68 1.18 10.07
CA TYR A 56 -9.58 0.02 10.03
C TYR A 56 -9.14 -1.09 11.00
N CYS A 57 -7.85 -1.44 11.03
CA CYS A 57 -7.35 -2.42 12.00
C CYS A 57 -7.61 -1.98 13.44
N GLN A 58 -7.42 -0.69 13.74
CA GLN A 58 -7.64 -0.14 15.07
C GLN A 58 -9.13 -0.17 15.46
N GLU A 59 -10.03 0.20 14.56
CA GLU A 59 -11.48 0.20 14.79
C GLU A 59 -12.03 -1.21 15.03
N GLU A 60 -11.56 -2.18 14.25
CA GLU A 60 -12.02 -3.57 14.31
C GLU A 60 -11.27 -4.42 15.36
N GLY A 61 -10.27 -3.84 16.04
CA GLY A 61 -9.43 -4.56 17.00
C GLY A 61 -8.55 -5.64 16.36
N LEU A 62 -8.22 -5.49 15.09
CA LEU A 62 -7.33 -6.37 14.34
C LEU A 62 -5.86 -6.00 14.59
N ILE A 63 -4.98 -6.99 14.51
CA ILE A 63 -3.54 -6.75 14.58
C ILE A 63 -3.09 -6.25 13.20
N PRO A 64 -2.49 -5.04 13.10
CA PRO A 64 -2.02 -4.54 11.82
C PRO A 64 -0.85 -5.40 11.30
N PRO A 65 -0.70 -5.52 9.98
CA PRO A 65 0.42 -6.27 9.41
C PRO A 65 1.75 -5.64 9.83
N SER A 66 2.79 -6.46 9.96
CA SER A 66 4.13 -5.98 10.29
C SER A 66 4.94 -5.68 9.02
N PRO A 67 5.68 -4.57 8.96
CA PRO A 67 6.51 -4.24 7.80
C PRO A 67 7.62 -5.28 7.60
N THR A 68 7.90 -5.62 6.34
CA THR A 68 9.04 -6.49 6.02
C THR A 68 10.34 -5.69 6.05
N LEU A 69 11.24 -6.02 6.98
CA LEU A 69 12.53 -5.37 7.13
C LEU A 69 13.63 -6.20 6.47
N ILE A 70 14.47 -5.55 5.66
CA ILE A 70 15.63 -6.17 5.01
C ILE A 70 16.90 -5.58 5.62
N ALA A 71 17.85 -6.44 6.02
CA ALA A 71 19.18 -6.01 6.42
C ALA A 71 20.05 -5.82 5.16
N ALA A 72 20.79 -4.71 5.11
CA ALA A 72 21.74 -4.39 4.04
C ALA A 72 23.09 -5.09 4.26
#